data_AF-A0A836FPR7-F1
#
_entry.id   AF-A0A836FPR7-F1
#
_cell.length_a   1.000
_cell.length_b   1.000
_cell.length_c   1.000
_cell.angle_alpha   90.00
_cell.angle_beta   90.00
_cell.angle_gamma   90.00
#
_symmetry.space_group_name_H-M   'P 1'
#
loop_
_entity.id
_entity.type
_entity.pdbx_description
1 polymer ?
#
loop_
_entity_poly.entity_id
_entity_poly.type
_entity_poly.pdbx_seq_one_letter_code
_entity_poly.pdbx_strand_id
1 'polypeptide(L)'
;LYRTQLMKLSRALKEKRAHYYSRQDKIILMHDIARPHVAALVKTYMETLNLEVLPHPLYSPDIAPYNYYLFRSITHGLSALHII
;
A
#
# COMPACT_ATOMS: atom_id res chain seq x y z
N LEU A 1 8.24 -7.54 -9.88
CA LEU A 1 7.00 -6.76 -10.11
C LEU A 1 6.67 -5.82 -8.95
N TYR A 2 6.50 -6.32 -7.71
CA TYR A 2 6.11 -5.49 -6.56
C TYR A 2 7.10 -4.37 -6.22
N ARG A 3 8.42 -4.66 -6.22
CA ARG A 3 9.47 -3.63 -6.08
C ARG A 3 9.32 -2.45 -7.05
N THR A 4 8.96 -2.73 -8.30
CA THR A 4 8.73 -1.69 -9.31
C THR A 4 7.52 -0.82 -8.99
N GLN A 5 6.48 -1.39 -8.37
CA GLN A 5 5.34 -0.61 -7.89
C GLN A 5 5.75 0.29 -6.72
N LEU A 6 6.56 -0.20 -5.79
CA LEU A 6 7.11 0.61 -4.69
C LEU A 6 7.98 1.77 -5.20
N MET A 7 8.77 1.57 -6.25
CA MET A 7 9.52 2.65 -6.92
C MET A 7 8.60 3.75 -7.44
N LYS A 8 7.54 3.35 -8.16
CA LYS A 8 6.55 4.30 -8.70
C LYS A 8 5.81 5.03 -7.58
N LEU A 9 5.43 4.32 -6.52
CA LEU A 9 4.78 4.88 -5.34
C LEU A 9 5.68 5.91 -4.66
N SER A 10 6.96 5.59 -4.42
CA SER A 10 7.92 6.52 -3.82
C SER A 10 8.04 7.81 -4.62
N ARG A 11 8.14 7.72 -5.96
CA ARG A 11 8.18 8.89 -6.83
C ARG A 11 6.90 9.72 -6.71
N ALA A 12 5.73 9.08 -6.80
CA ALA A 12 4.45 9.77 -6.71
C ALA A 12 4.23 10.43 -5.33
N LEU A 13 4.72 9.82 -4.25
CA LEU A 13 4.66 10.40 -2.91
C LEU A 13 5.53 11.65 -2.80
N LYS A 14 6.74 11.63 -3.37
CA LYS A 14 7.61 12.81 -3.42
C LYS A 14 6.99 13.96 -4.19
N GLU A 15 6.34 13.68 -5.31
CA GLU A 15 5.69 14.69 -6.15
C GLU A 15 4.42 15.26 -5.51
N LYS A 16 3.48 14.38 -5.10
CA LYS A 16 2.15 14.80 -4.65
C LYS A 16 2.09 15.19 -3.18
N ARG A 17 3.04 14.71 -2.37
CA ARG A 17 2.99 14.77 -0.92
C ARG A 17 4.37 15.03 -0.29
N ALA A 18 5.13 15.94 -0.90
CA ALA A 18 6.47 16.34 -0.46
C ALA A 18 6.54 16.73 1.04
N HIS A 19 5.45 17.28 1.58
CA HIS A 19 5.36 17.72 2.97
C HIS A 19 5.50 16.58 4.01
N TYR A 20 5.26 15.32 3.65
CA TYR A 20 5.53 14.19 4.57
C TYR A 20 7.02 14.01 4.82
N TYR A 21 7.87 14.37 3.86
CA TYR A 21 9.32 14.26 4.01
C TYR A 21 9.91 15.44 4.80
N SER A 22 9.22 16.58 4.89
CA SER A 22 9.71 17.76 5.62
C SER A 22 9.34 17.76 7.11
N ARG A 23 8.26 17.08 7.50
CA ARG A 23 7.72 17.10 8.87
C ARG A 23 8.31 16.03 9.81
N GLN A 24 9.25 15.22 9.33
CA GLN A 24 9.85 14.09 10.06
C GLN A 24 8.81 13.14 10.66
N ASP A 25 8.32 12.21 9.85
CA ASP A 25 7.94 10.89 10.35
C ASP A 25 8.10 9.85 9.24
N LYS A 26 8.41 8.62 9.62
CA LYS A 26 8.42 7.48 8.71
C LYS A 26 7.04 7.33 8.09
N ILE A 27 6.99 7.05 6.78
CA ILE A 27 5.72 6.76 6.14
C ILE A 27 5.32 5.34 6.55
N ILE A 28 4.22 5.22 7.28
CA ILE A 28 3.67 3.92 7.66
C ILE A 28 2.86 3.36 6.48
N LEU A 29 3.31 2.22 5.98
CA LEU A 29 2.69 1.47 4.90
C LEU A 29 1.93 0.28 5.49
N MET A 30 0.64 0.18 5.19
CA MET A 30 -0.19 -0.99 5.50
C MET A 30 -0.44 -1.80 4.23
N HIS A 31 -0.04 -3.07 4.23
CA HIS A 31 -0.27 -4.04 3.16
C HIS A 31 -0.46 -5.45 3.73
N ASP A 32 -1.02 -6.37 2.95
CA ASP A 32 -1.20 -7.76 3.37
C ASP A 32 0.12 -8.55 3.42
N ILE A 33 0.07 -9.76 4.01
CA ILE A 33 1.21 -10.67 4.15
C ILE A 33 1.39 -11.56 2.90
N ALA A 34 0.98 -11.09 1.71
CA ALA A 34 1.16 -11.89 0.50
C ALA A 34 2.65 -12.19 0.26
N ARG A 35 2.96 -13.40 -0.27
CA ARG A 35 4.34 -13.86 -0.53
C ARG A 35 5.26 -12.81 -1.19
N PRO A 36 4.83 -12.05 -2.23
CA PRO A 36 5.70 -11.01 -2.81
C PRO A 36 5.97 -9.83 -1.88
N HIS A 37 5.12 -9.56 -0.88
CA HIS A 37 5.25 -8.41 0.02
C HIS A 37 6.16 -8.71 1.22
N VAL A 38 6.23 -9.96 1.65
CA VAL A 38 7.12 -10.40 2.76
C VAL A 38 8.49 -10.87 2.32
N ALA A 39 8.76 -10.91 1.01
CA ALA A 39 10.05 -11.30 0.47
C ALA A 39 11.17 -10.40 1.03
N ALA A 40 12.32 -11.00 1.40
CA ALA A 40 13.43 -10.28 2.01
C ALA A 40 13.89 -9.07 1.18
N LEU A 41 14.00 -9.24 -0.15
CA LEU A 41 14.36 -8.17 -1.08
C LEU A 41 13.41 -6.96 -0.99
N VAL A 42 12.13 -7.20 -0.75
CA VAL A 42 11.11 -6.16 -0.63
C VAL A 42 11.20 -5.46 0.70
N LYS A 43 11.43 -6.19 1.80
CA LYS A 43 11.67 -5.60 3.12
C LYS A 43 12.88 -4.67 3.12
N THR A 44 14.02 -5.15 2.62
CA THR A 44 15.23 -4.32 2.47
C THR A 44 14.95 -3.08 1.63
N TYR A 45 14.15 -3.21 0.57
CA TYR A 45 13.81 -2.06 -0.26
C TYR A 45 12.89 -1.05 0.46
N MET A 46 11.92 -1.50 1.26
CA MET A 46 11.07 -0.62 2.07
C MET A 46 11.90 0.15 3.11
N GLU A 47 12.87 -0.50 3.74
CA GLU A 47 13.82 0.13 4.66
C GLU A 47 14.62 1.24 3.96
N THR A 48 15.13 1.00 2.74
CA THR A 48 15.83 2.05 1.96
C THR A 48 14.97 3.26 1.62
N LEU A 49 13.65 3.08 1.58
CA LEU A 49 12.68 4.15 1.32
C LEU A 49 12.19 4.82 2.61
N ASN A 50 12.71 4.42 3.77
CA ASN A 50 12.25 4.85 5.10
C ASN A 50 10.73 4.62 5.30
N LEU A 51 10.23 3.51 4.74
CA LEU A 51 8.86 3.07 4.91
C LEU A 51 8.80 2.09 6.09
N GLU A 52 7.90 2.37 7.04
CA GLU A 52 7.62 1.47 8.15
C GLU A 52 6.43 0.59 7.77
N VAL A 53 6.56 -0.73 7.91
CA VAL A 53 5.46 -1.64 7.60
C VAL A 53 4.64 -1.86 8.86
N LEU A 54 3.36 -1.49 8.81
CA LEU A 54 2.43 -1.78 9.90
C LEU A 54 2.22 -3.30 9.98
N PRO A 55 2.37 -3.94 11.16
CA PRO A 55 2.08 -5.35 11.29
C PRO A 55 0.61 -5.62 10.95
N HIS A 56 0.38 -6.49 9.97
CA HIS A 56 -0.94 -6.91 9.57
C HIS A 56 -1.15 -8.37 10.02
N PRO A 57 -2.31 -8.73 10.60
CA PRO A 57 -2.63 -10.11 10.92
C PRO A 57 -2.83 -10.96 9.66
N LEU A 58 -2.59 -12.27 9.80
CA LEU A 58 -2.70 -13.21 8.69
C LEU A 58 -4.18 -13.41 8.33
N TYR A 59 -4.51 -13.29 7.03
CA TYR A 59 -5.87 -13.50 6.49
C TYR A 59 -6.96 -12.60 7.11
N SER A 60 -6.66 -11.32 7.35
CA SER A 60 -7.66 -10.35 7.83
C SER A 60 -8.00 -9.28 6.78
N PRO A 61 -8.70 -9.67 5.69
CA PRO A 61 -9.09 -8.74 4.65
C PRO A 61 -10.02 -7.63 5.17
N ASP A 62 -10.78 -7.90 6.23
CA ASP A 62 -11.63 -6.95 6.96
C ASP A 62 -10.86 -5.81 7.64
N ILE A 63 -9.60 -6.05 8.01
CA ILE A 63 -8.74 -5.07 8.68
C ILE A 63 -8.07 -4.11 7.69
N ALA A 64 -7.95 -4.52 6.42
CA ALA A 64 -7.35 -3.72 5.38
C ALA A 64 -8.35 -2.67 4.85
N PRO A 65 -8.09 -1.35 5.01
CA PRO A 65 -9.02 -0.30 4.57
C PRO A 65 -9.28 -0.34 3.05
N TYR A 66 -8.31 -0.82 2.26
CA TYR A 66 -8.48 -0.94 0.82
C TYR A 66 -9.45 -2.06 0.43
N ASN A 67 -9.55 -3.15 1.20
CA ASN A 67 -10.46 -4.24 0.95
C ASN A 67 -11.88 -3.90 1.40
N TYR A 68 -12.04 -3.39 2.63
CA TYR A 68 -13.35 -3.07 3.19
C TYR A 68 -14.01 -1.86 2.53
N TYR A 69 -13.25 -0.79 2.27
CA TYR A 69 -13.80 0.46 1.76
C TYR A 69 -13.59 0.60 0.25
N LEU A 70 -12.34 0.66 -0.22
CA LEU A 70 -12.04 1.03 -1.61
C LEU A 70 -12.59 0.03 -2.62
N PHE A 71 -12.28 -1.27 -2.48
CA PHE A 71 -12.78 -2.29 -3.42
C PHE A 71 -14.29 -2.46 -3.34
N ARG A 72 -14.89 -2.28 -2.16
CA ARG A 72 -16.35 -2.26 -2.02
C ARG A 72 -16.97 -1.08 -2.77
N SER A 73 -16.44 0.13 -2.62
CA SER A 73 -16.93 1.29 -3.37
C SER A 73 -16.78 1.11 -4.88
N ILE A 74 -15.65 0.56 -5.34
CA ILE A 74 -15.41 0.27 -6.75
C ILE A 74 -16.40 -0.76 -7.28
N THR A 75 -16.60 -1.88 -6.58
CA THR A 75 -17.56 -2.93 -7.00
C THR A 75 -18.99 -2.40 -7.07
N HIS A 76 -19.41 -1.59 -6.10
CA HIS A 76 -20.71 -0.92 -6.15
C HIS A 76 -20.83 0.00 -7.38
N GLY A 77 -19.80 0.81 -7.67
CA GLY A 77 -19.78 1.67 -8.84
C GLY A 77 -19.80 0.91 -10.17
N LEU A 78 -19.08 -0.21 -10.25
CA LEU A 78 -19.06 -1.08 -11.43
C LEU A 78 -20.36 -1.86 -11.62
N SER A 79 -21.01 -2.25 -10.51
CA SER A 79 -22.34 -2.89 -10.53
C SER A 79 -23.41 -1.91 -11.02
N ALA A 80 -23.33 -0.63 -10.62
CA ALA A 80 -24.22 0.43 -11.12
C ALA A 80 -24.04 0.69 -12.63
N LEU A 81 -22.88 0.37 -13.18
CA LEU A 81 -22.58 0.47 -14.61
C LEU A 81 -22.97 -0.80 -15.41
N HIS A 82 -23.49 -1.86 -14.75
CA HIS A 82 -23.83 -3.14 -15.39
C HIS A 82 -22.64 -3.82 -16.10
N ILE A 83 -21.42 -3.62 -15.59
CA ILE A 83 -20.17 -4.16 -16.18
C ILE A 83 -19.69 -5.44 -15.46
N ILE A 84 -20.36 -5.87 -14.38
CA ILE A 84 -20.06 -7.11 -13.65
C ILE A 84 -21.35 -7.85 -13.35
#